data_AF-U9SJ92-F1
#
_entry.id   AF-U9SJ92-F1
#
_cell.length_a   1.000
_cell.length_b   1.000
_cell.length_c   1.000
_cell.angle_alpha   90.00
_cell.angle_beta   90.00
_cell.angle_gamma   90.00
#
_symmetry.space_group_name_H-M   'P 1'
#
loop_
_entity.id
_entity.type
_entity.pdbx_description
1 polymer ?
#
loop_
_entity_poly.entity_id
_entity_poly.type
_entity_poly.pdbx_seq_one_letter_code
_entity_poly.pdbx_strand_id
1 'polypeptide(L)'
;MFLLLALFSVDPAFRTTQVYVRNNIASRGNLKEGMLAPDCPLVPLMNDKTIIQLRSLYRPERPFVLLAGSYTCPLYRYISHVLNDIYSLYKNDVDFYMIQIREAHASDVWPIGNIVEVKEHRTLEERLTAARTMVEATQLEIPVLADTMDNTFLNLYSPWPFRFFVIKDGILKLVGTPKEARYDTTDLNNSTTVIHAEI
;
A
#
# COMPACT_ATOMS: atom_id res chain seq x y z
N MET A 1 -8.59 17.19 -6.64
CA MET A 1 -9.82 17.63 -5.93
C MET A 1 -10.73 16.41 -5.68
N PHE A 2 -10.68 15.87 -4.45
CA PHE A 2 -11.64 14.92 -3.81
C PHE A 2 -11.91 13.53 -4.43
N LEU A 3 -10.99 12.56 -4.30
CA LEU A 3 -11.19 11.19 -4.80
C LEU A 3 -11.89 10.24 -3.81
N LEU A 4 -11.50 10.25 -2.53
CA LEU A 4 -12.05 9.34 -1.52
C LEU A 4 -13.50 9.68 -1.10
N LEU A 5 -13.83 10.99 -1.08
CA LEU A 5 -15.16 11.48 -0.67
C LEU A 5 -16.23 11.33 -1.75
N ALA A 6 -15.84 11.41 -3.03
CA ALA A 6 -16.78 11.31 -4.14
C ALA A 6 -17.34 9.88 -4.29
N LEU A 7 -16.51 8.86 -4.04
CA LEU A 7 -16.88 7.44 -4.22
C LEU A 7 -17.82 6.89 -3.13
N PHE A 8 -17.88 7.51 -1.95
CA PHE A 8 -18.60 6.98 -0.78
C PHE A 8 -19.61 7.93 -0.13
N SER A 9 -19.89 9.08 -0.75
CA SER A 9 -20.83 10.09 -0.21
C SER A 9 -22.27 9.57 -0.02
N VAL A 10 -22.61 8.43 -0.62
CA VAL A 10 -23.93 7.78 -0.57
C VAL A 10 -24.02 6.59 0.39
N ASP A 11 -22.91 6.12 0.98
CA ASP A 11 -22.93 4.99 1.92
C ASP A 11 -23.21 5.47 3.37
N PRO A 12 -24.31 5.03 4.01
CA PRO A 12 -24.62 5.37 5.41
C PRO A 12 -23.52 4.98 6.40
N ALA A 13 -22.73 3.93 6.13
CA ALA A 13 -21.59 3.53 6.95
C ALA A 13 -20.43 4.53 6.86
N PHE A 14 -20.26 5.21 5.73
CA PHE A 14 -19.23 6.24 5.55
C PHE A 14 -19.54 7.53 6.32
N ARG A 15 -20.82 7.79 6.64
CA ARG A 15 -21.22 8.89 7.55
C ARG A 15 -20.73 8.68 8.99
N THR A 16 -20.23 7.49 9.32
CA THR A 16 -19.44 7.26 10.53
C THR A 16 -17.95 7.52 10.28
N THR A 17 -17.61 8.71 9.77
CA THR A 17 -16.25 9.24 9.60
C THR A 17 -15.38 9.04 10.86
N GLN A 18 -16.01 8.97 12.04
CA GLN A 18 -15.35 8.66 13.31
C GLN A 18 -14.74 7.26 13.39
N VAL A 19 -15.24 6.24 12.68
CA VAL A 19 -14.73 4.85 12.76
C VAL A 19 -13.49 4.64 11.88
N TYR A 20 -13.48 5.19 10.66
CA TYR A 20 -12.29 5.25 9.81
C TYR A 20 -11.14 5.98 10.51
N VAL A 21 -11.43 7.09 11.19
CA VAL A 21 -10.42 7.84 11.97
C VAL A 21 -9.99 7.08 13.24
N ARG A 22 -10.92 6.40 13.94
CA ARG A 22 -10.61 5.65 15.18
C ARG A 22 -9.77 4.39 14.96
N ASN A 23 -9.97 3.68 13.84
CA ASN A 23 -9.27 2.44 13.53
C ASN A 23 -8.12 2.62 12.54
N ASN A 24 -7.82 3.85 12.11
CA ASN A 24 -6.69 4.12 11.23
C ASN A 24 -5.36 3.84 11.96
N ILE A 25 -4.78 2.65 11.69
CA ILE A 25 -3.50 2.25 12.26
C ILE A 25 -2.36 3.15 11.77
N ALA A 26 -2.53 3.90 10.67
CA ALA A 26 -1.49 4.82 10.18
C ALA A 26 -1.03 5.83 11.24
N SER A 27 -1.93 6.25 12.16
CA SER A 27 -1.58 7.15 13.26
C SER A 27 -0.73 6.51 14.37
N ARG A 28 -0.60 5.17 14.36
CA ARG A 28 0.29 4.42 15.27
C ARG A 28 1.70 4.27 14.71
N GLY A 29 1.90 4.57 13.43
CA GLY A 29 3.20 4.48 12.78
C GLY A 29 4.14 5.59 13.25
N ASN A 30 5.36 5.21 13.63
CA ASN A 30 6.39 6.14 14.12
C ASN A 30 7.48 6.45 13.09
N LEU A 31 7.37 5.91 11.88
CA LEU A 31 8.33 6.16 10.80
C LEU A 31 8.26 7.60 10.32
N LYS A 32 9.44 8.21 10.17
CA LYS A 32 9.64 9.58 9.70
C LYS A 32 10.73 9.60 8.64
N GLU A 33 10.72 10.65 7.83
CA GLU A 33 11.80 10.93 6.89
C GLU A 33 13.14 11.02 7.63
N GLY A 34 14.19 10.52 6.99
CA GLY A 34 15.54 10.39 7.55
C GLY A 34 15.78 9.13 8.39
N MET A 35 14.74 8.37 8.77
CA MET A 35 14.92 7.10 9.48
C MET A 35 15.33 5.98 8.53
N LEU A 36 16.05 4.98 9.05
CA LEU A 36 16.24 3.71 8.35
C LEU A 36 14.90 3.03 8.11
N ALA A 37 14.69 2.56 6.89
CA ALA A 37 13.54 1.75 6.53
C ALA A 37 13.63 0.39 7.26
N PRO A 38 12.66 0.02 8.11
CA PRO A 38 12.68 -1.27 8.80
C PRO A 38 12.72 -2.43 7.81
N ASP A 39 13.56 -3.42 8.08
CA ASP A 39 13.57 -4.64 7.29
C ASP A 39 12.52 -5.63 7.80
N CYS A 40 11.94 -6.41 6.90
CA CYS A 40 10.92 -7.40 7.22
C CYS A 40 10.79 -8.48 6.14
N PRO A 41 10.30 -9.67 6.51
CA PRO A 41 10.01 -10.74 5.57
C PRO A 41 8.78 -10.40 4.72
N LEU A 42 8.86 -10.72 3.42
CA LEU A 42 7.79 -10.61 2.44
C LEU A 42 7.71 -11.90 1.62
N VAL A 43 6.52 -12.19 1.08
CA VAL A 43 6.24 -13.42 0.32
C VAL A 43 5.90 -13.09 -1.13
N PRO A 44 6.58 -13.68 -2.13
CA PRO A 44 6.21 -13.56 -3.54
C PRO A 44 4.85 -14.20 -3.84
N LEU A 45 4.04 -13.57 -4.71
CA LEU A 45 2.70 -14.08 -5.04
C LEU A 45 2.68 -15.47 -5.69
N MET A 46 3.74 -15.82 -6.42
CA MET A 46 3.83 -17.05 -7.20
C MET A 46 4.65 -18.14 -6.49
N ASN A 47 5.24 -17.86 -5.33
CA ASN A 47 6.09 -18.81 -4.61
C ASN A 47 5.99 -18.58 -3.09
N ASP A 48 4.96 -19.18 -2.49
CA ASP A 48 4.64 -19.10 -1.07
C ASP A 48 5.67 -19.77 -0.15
N LYS A 49 6.60 -20.56 -0.71
CA LYS A 49 7.70 -21.21 0.01
C LYS A 49 8.93 -20.33 0.17
N THR A 50 8.95 -19.18 -0.49
CA THR A 50 10.09 -18.25 -0.47
C THR A 50 9.78 -17.04 0.39
N ILE A 51 10.75 -16.66 1.21
CA ILE A 51 10.72 -15.41 1.97
C ILE A 51 11.83 -14.51 1.45
N ILE A 52 11.48 -13.27 1.12
CA ILE A 52 12.41 -12.23 0.71
C ILE A 52 12.46 -11.18 1.82
N GLN A 53 13.66 -10.75 2.20
CA GLN A 53 13.80 -9.61 3.12
C GLN A 53 13.67 -8.31 2.32
N LEU A 54 12.85 -7.37 2.79
CA LEU A 54 12.64 -6.08 2.12
C LEU A 54 13.98 -5.40 1.76
N ARG A 55 14.98 -5.44 2.65
CA ARG A 55 16.31 -4.84 2.39
C ARG A 55 17.02 -5.41 1.16
N SER A 56 16.75 -6.67 0.81
CA SER A 56 17.40 -7.34 -0.32
C SER A 56 16.88 -6.85 -1.67
N LEU A 57 15.77 -6.12 -1.67
CA LEU A 57 15.20 -5.48 -2.86
C LEU A 57 15.88 -4.14 -3.19
N TYR A 58 16.65 -3.57 -2.26
CA TYR A 58 17.31 -2.29 -2.45
C TYR A 58 18.48 -2.41 -3.43
N ARG A 59 18.59 -1.43 -4.32
CA ARG A 59 19.75 -1.26 -5.20
C ARG A 59 20.46 0.05 -4.83
N PRO A 60 21.80 0.07 -4.79
CA PRO A 60 22.55 1.30 -4.50
C PRO A 60 22.11 2.45 -5.42
N GLU A 61 21.95 3.64 -4.85
CA GLU A 61 21.62 4.90 -5.53
C GLU A 61 20.24 4.94 -6.22
N ARG A 62 19.55 3.80 -6.33
CA ARG A 62 18.27 3.70 -7.00
C ARG A 62 17.11 3.92 -6.01
N PRO A 63 16.25 4.92 -6.25
CA PRO A 63 15.07 5.11 -5.42
C PRO A 63 14.12 3.91 -5.51
N PHE A 64 13.45 3.66 -4.40
CA PHE A 64 12.57 2.52 -4.20
C PHE A 64 11.23 3.02 -3.64
N VAL A 65 10.15 2.84 -4.40
CA VAL A 65 8.80 3.20 -4.00
C VAL A 65 8.09 1.96 -3.47
N LEU A 66 7.70 2.03 -2.20
CA LEU A 66 6.95 0.97 -1.53
C LEU A 66 5.52 1.42 -1.32
N LEU A 67 4.58 0.77 -1.99
CA LEU A 67 3.15 0.96 -1.83
C LEU A 67 2.60 -0.19 -1.01
N ALA A 68 1.54 0.04 -0.23
CA ALA A 68 0.92 -1.03 0.53
C ALA A 68 -0.56 -0.77 0.76
N GLY A 69 -1.35 -1.83 0.67
CA GLY A 69 -2.80 -1.80 0.82
C GLY A 69 -3.41 -3.20 0.73
N SER A 70 -4.73 -3.26 0.62
CA SER A 70 -5.45 -4.53 0.52
C SER A 70 -6.49 -4.52 -0.60
N TYR A 71 -7.00 -5.69 -1.01
CA TYR A 71 -7.91 -5.78 -2.15
C TYR A 71 -9.25 -5.10 -1.85
N THR A 72 -9.71 -5.22 -0.62
CA THR A 72 -10.94 -4.59 -0.14
C THR A 72 -10.82 -3.06 0.01
N CYS A 73 -9.62 -2.48 -0.04
CA CYS A 73 -9.41 -1.03 0.02
C CYS A 73 -9.83 -0.37 -1.31
N PRO A 74 -10.90 0.45 -1.31
CA PRO A 74 -11.42 1.00 -2.56
C PRO A 74 -10.50 2.03 -3.19
N LEU A 75 -9.74 2.78 -2.37
CA LEU A 75 -8.77 3.74 -2.88
C LEU A 75 -7.74 3.03 -3.74
N TYR A 76 -7.15 1.95 -3.24
CA TYR A 76 -6.14 1.18 -3.95
C TYR A 76 -6.69 0.66 -5.29
N ARG A 77 -7.88 0.05 -5.29
CA ARG A 77 -8.56 -0.36 -6.53
C ARG A 77 -8.76 0.79 -7.50
N TYR A 78 -9.27 1.92 -7.01
CA TYR A 78 -9.61 3.06 -7.84
C TYR A 78 -8.37 3.69 -8.49
N ILE A 79 -7.26 3.83 -7.77
CA ILE A 79 -6.05 4.49 -8.28
C ILE A 79 -5.09 3.56 -9.03
N SER A 80 -5.41 2.27 -9.16
CA SER A 80 -4.55 1.26 -9.82
C SER A 80 -4.06 1.69 -11.21
N HIS A 81 -4.93 2.27 -12.04
CA HIS A 81 -4.56 2.82 -13.35
C HIS A 81 -3.54 3.96 -13.26
N VAL A 82 -3.70 4.88 -12.29
CA VAL A 82 -2.73 5.96 -12.03
C VAL A 82 -1.40 5.38 -11.55
N LEU A 83 -1.43 4.33 -10.73
CA LEU A 83 -0.20 3.64 -10.30
C LEU A 83 0.52 3.00 -11.49
N ASN A 84 -0.20 2.44 -12.46
CA ASN A 84 0.38 1.92 -13.70
C ASN A 84 0.99 3.04 -14.55
N ASP A 85 0.33 4.20 -14.68
CA ASP A 85 0.89 5.34 -15.41
C ASP A 85 2.22 5.79 -14.80
N ILE A 86 2.28 5.90 -13.47
CA ILE A 86 3.50 6.27 -12.74
C ILE A 86 4.57 5.18 -12.89
N TYR A 87 4.20 3.90 -12.76
CA TYR A 87 5.13 2.79 -12.96
C TYR A 87 5.72 2.81 -14.36
N SER A 88 4.89 2.97 -15.40
CA SER A 88 5.33 3.01 -16.79
C SER A 88 6.33 4.13 -17.06
N LEU A 89 6.11 5.31 -16.46
CA LEU A 89 6.99 6.46 -16.60
C LEU A 89 8.35 6.27 -15.91
N TYR A 90 8.40 5.63 -14.74
CA TYR A 90 9.59 5.65 -13.87
C TYR A 90 10.27 4.31 -13.63
N LYS A 91 9.71 3.17 -14.09
CA LYS A 91 10.27 1.83 -13.81
C LYS A 91 11.71 1.61 -14.28
N ASN A 92 12.21 2.44 -15.20
CA ASN A 92 13.60 2.38 -15.65
C ASN A 92 14.58 3.01 -14.65
N ASP A 93 14.12 3.95 -13.82
CA ASP A 93 14.95 4.73 -12.89
C ASP A 93 14.63 4.46 -11.41
N VAL A 94 13.43 3.93 -11.14
CA VAL A 94 12.90 3.70 -9.79
C VAL A 94 12.37 2.27 -9.70
N ASP A 95 12.64 1.59 -8.59
CA ASP A 95 12.03 0.29 -8.29
C ASP A 95 10.69 0.48 -7.57
N PHE A 96 9.67 -0.29 -7.95
CA PHE A 96 8.33 -0.22 -7.35
C PHE A 96 7.92 -1.59 -6.83
N TYR A 97 7.36 -1.62 -5.62
CA TYR A 97 6.68 -2.81 -5.09
C TYR A 97 5.40 -2.42 -4.39
N MET A 98 4.38 -3.24 -4.59
CA MET A 98 3.13 -3.17 -3.85
C MET A 98 3.08 -4.31 -2.84
N ILE A 99 2.79 -4.00 -1.58
CA ILE A 99 2.65 -4.99 -0.51
C ILE A 99 1.17 -5.20 -0.19
N GLN A 100 0.68 -6.40 -0.48
CA GLN A 100 -0.62 -6.86 -0.01
C GLN A 100 -0.54 -7.11 1.51
N ILE A 101 -1.26 -6.30 2.28
CA ILE A 101 -1.48 -6.50 3.72
C ILE A 101 -2.81 -7.21 3.99
N ARG A 102 -3.13 -7.44 5.26
CA ARG A 102 -4.47 -7.90 5.67
C ARG A 102 -5.58 -6.96 5.18
N GLU A 103 -6.78 -7.50 5.02
CA GLU A 103 -7.89 -6.75 4.46
C GLU A 103 -8.35 -5.59 5.33
N ALA A 104 -8.50 -4.42 4.70
CA ALA A 104 -9.02 -3.24 5.38
C ALA A 104 -10.52 -3.32 5.65
N HIS A 105 -11.26 -3.96 4.75
CA HIS A 105 -12.71 -4.09 4.81
C HIS A 105 -13.13 -5.55 4.58
N ALA A 106 -12.54 -6.47 5.36
CA ALA A 106 -12.91 -7.88 5.36
C ALA A 106 -14.42 -8.07 5.62
N SER A 107 -15.10 -8.89 4.82
CA SER A 107 -16.55 -9.04 4.85
C SER A 107 -17.08 -9.64 6.16
N ASP A 108 -16.26 -10.41 6.88
CA ASP A 108 -16.57 -11.03 8.17
C ASP A 108 -16.05 -10.25 9.39
N VAL A 109 -15.40 -9.10 9.19
CA VAL A 109 -14.88 -8.24 10.28
C VAL A 109 -15.43 -6.82 10.19
N TRP A 110 -15.27 -6.16 9.05
CA TRP A 110 -15.74 -4.79 8.84
C TRP A 110 -16.03 -4.52 7.35
N PRO A 111 -17.18 -4.98 6.84
CA PRO A 111 -17.57 -4.73 5.44
C PRO A 111 -17.86 -3.25 5.20
N ILE A 112 -17.36 -2.72 4.08
CA ILE A 112 -17.72 -1.38 3.57
C ILE A 112 -18.09 -1.50 2.10
N GLY A 113 -19.39 -1.32 1.83
CA GLY A 113 -19.97 -1.53 0.50
C GLY A 113 -19.85 -2.97 0.00
N ASN A 114 -20.85 -3.45 -0.73
CA ASN A 114 -20.88 -4.84 -1.23
C ASN A 114 -20.07 -5.04 -2.53
N ILE A 115 -18.94 -4.37 -2.74
CA ILE A 115 -18.26 -4.40 -4.04
C ILE A 115 -17.32 -5.62 -4.18
N VAL A 116 -16.64 -6.02 -3.10
CA VAL A 116 -15.72 -7.17 -3.11
C VAL A 116 -15.84 -7.93 -1.79
N GLU A 117 -16.24 -9.19 -1.88
CA GLU A 117 -16.47 -10.05 -0.72
C GLU A 117 -15.25 -10.93 -0.43
N VAL A 118 -14.30 -10.38 0.32
CA VAL A 118 -13.10 -11.10 0.78
C VAL A 118 -13.13 -11.12 2.30
N LYS A 119 -12.97 -12.30 2.90
CA LYS A 119 -12.90 -12.48 4.35
C LYS A 119 -11.51 -12.15 4.88
N GLU A 120 -11.39 -11.95 6.19
CA GLU A 120 -10.08 -11.86 6.83
C GLU A 120 -9.26 -13.11 6.53
N HIS A 121 -8.03 -12.90 6.06
CA HIS A 121 -7.12 -14.00 5.76
C HIS A 121 -6.79 -14.77 7.05
N ARG A 122 -7.04 -16.07 7.05
CA ARG A 122 -6.66 -17.02 8.11
C ARG A 122 -5.43 -17.83 7.71
N THR A 123 -5.15 -17.90 6.42
CA THR A 123 -3.97 -18.56 5.86
C THR A 123 -3.22 -17.63 4.91
N LEU A 124 -1.94 -17.94 4.68
CA LEU A 124 -1.12 -17.23 3.69
C LEU A 124 -1.73 -17.35 2.29
N GLU A 125 -2.22 -18.54 1.92
CA GLU A 125 -2.77 -18.77 0.59
C GLU A 125 -4.04 -17.96 0.31
N GLU A 126 -4.89 -17.72 1.31
CA GLU A 126 -6.03 -16.80 1.17
C GLU A 126 -5.55 -15.37 0.88
N ARG A 127 -4.49 -14.90 1.56
CA ARG A 127 -3.89 -13.59 1.32
C ARG A 127 -3.29 -13.48 -0.08
N LEU A 128 -2.55 -14.50 -0.51
CA LEU A 128 -1.95 -14.52 -1.85
C LEU A 128 -3.03 -14.59 -2.93
N THR A 129 -4.11 -15.35 -2.69
CA THR A 129 -5.26 -15.40 -3.59
C THR A 129 -5.93 -14.04 -3.73
N ALA A 130 -6.21 -13.34 -2.63
CA ALA A 130 -6.77 -11.99 -2.68
C ALA A 130 -5.85 -11.01 -3.44
N ALA A 131 -4.54 -11.10 -3.25
CA ALA A 131 -3.55 -10.30 -3.99
C ALA A 131 -3.57 -10.59 -5.49
N ARG A 132 -3.59 -11.86 -5.89
CA ARG A 132 -3.65 -12.27 -7.30
C ARG A 132 -4.95 -11.81 -7.95
N THR A 133 -6.09 -12.00 -7.28
CA THR A 133 -7.38 -11.50 -7.76
C THR A 133 -7.39 -9.98 -7.90
N MET A 134 -6.75 -9.25 -6.98
CA MET A 134 -6.59 -7.80 -7.08
C MET A 134 -5.79 -7.40 -8.32
N VAL A 135 -4.64 -8.06 -8.56
CA VAL A 135 -3.81 -7.82 -9.76
C VAL A 135 -4.61 -8.07 -11.03
N GLU A 136 -5.33 -9.19 -11.12
CA GLU A 136 -6.17 -9.53 -12.27
C GLU A 136 -7.32 -8.53 -12.47
N ALA A 137 -8.03 -8.17 -11.40
CA ALA A 137 -9.18 -7.28 -11.47
C ALA A 137 -8.80 -5.85 -11.86
N THR A 138 -7.60 -5.40 -11.49
CA THR A 138 -7.14 -4.02 -11.71
C THR A 138 -6.10 -3.87 -12.81
N GLN A 139 -5.61 -4.98 -13.36
CA GLN A 139 -4.51 -5.02 -14.32
C GLN A 139 -3.26 -4.28 -13.81
N LEU A 140 -3.00 -4.38 -12.50
CA LEU A 140 -1.85 -3.70 -11.90
C LEU A 140 -0.54 -4.27 -12.44
N GLU A 141 0.33 -3.40 -12.96
CA GLU A 141 1.62 -3.79 -13.54
C GLU A 141 2.76 -3.80 -12.51
N ILE A 142 2.59 -3.09 -11.40
CA ILE A 142 3.59 -3.02 -10.32
C ILE A 142 3.78 -4.42 -9.72
N PRO A 143 5.04 -4.89 -9.56
CA PRO A 143 5.32 -6.15 -8.86
C PRO A 143 4.70 -6.18 -7.45
N VAL A 144 3.94 -7.23 -7.18
CA VAL A 144 3.25 -7.41 -5.89
C VAL A 144 3.95 -8.47 -5.05
N LEU A 145 4.11 -8.16 -3.77
CA LEU A 145 4.50 -9.09 -2.71
C LEU A 145 3.41 -9.07 -1.63
N ALA A 146 3.38 -10.07 -0.76
CA ALA A 146 2.48 -10.10 0.39
C ALA A 146 3.24 -9.99 1.70
N ASP A 147 2.63 -9.33 2.68
CA ASP A 147 3.06 -9.39 4.07
C ASP A 147 2.84 -10.81 4.63
N THR A 148 3.64 -11.21 5.62
CA THR A 148 3.48 -12.51 6.29
C THR A 148 2.20 -12.53 7.14
N MET A 149 1.73 -13.73 7.52
CA MET A 149 0.56 -13.85 8.38
C MET A 149 0.75 -13.24 9.78
N ASP A 150 2.00 -13.03 10.22
CA ASP A 150 2.34 -12.29 11.44
C ASP A 150 2.12 -10.77 11.31
N ASN A 151 1.80 -10.28 10.11
CA ASN A 151 1.59 -8.87 9.79
C ASN A 151 2.80 -7.99 10.12
N THR A 152 4.02 -8.51 9.93
CA THR A 152 5.26 -7.82 10.30
C THR A 152 5.42 -6.51 9.55
N PHE A 153 5.16 -6.49 8.23
CA PHE A 153 5.22 -5.25 7.45
C PHE A 153 4.15 -4.26 7.91
N LEU A 154 2.90 -4.71 8.07
CA LEU A 154 1.79 -3.88 8.56
C LEU A 154 2.14 -3.21 9.89
N ASN A 155 2.72 -3.95 10.84
CA ASN A 155 3.05 -3.43 12.16
C ASN A 155 4.19 -2.40 12.12
N LEU A 156 5.24 -2.66 11.34
CA LEU A 156 6.40 -1.77 11.24
C LEU A 156 6.10 -0.49 10.46
N TYR A 157 5.38 -0.61 9.34
CA TYR A 157 5.14 0.51 8.43
C TYR A 157 3.81 1.22 8.67
N SER A 158 2.86 0.57 9.37
CA SER A 158 1.49 1.09 9.57
C SER A 158 0.86 1.66 8.29
N PRO A 159 0.80 0.89 7.18
CA PRO A 159 0.31 1.36 5.90
C PRO A 159 -1.21 1.34 5.75
N TRP A 160 -1.94 0.83 6.75
CA TRP A 160 -3.38 0.64 6.64
C TRP A 160 -4.13 1.98 6.51
N PRO A 161 -5.18 2.09 5.67
CA PRO A 161 -5.69 1.06 4.74
C PRO A 161 -4.94 1.06 3.39
N PHE A 162 -4.24 2.15 3.09
CA PHE A 162 -3.31 2.29 1.98
C PHE A 162 -2.25 3.35 2.33
N ARG A 163 -0.98 3.13 1.99
CA ARG A 163 0.12 4.08 2.23
C ARG A 163 1.27 3.81 1.29
N PHE A 164 2.13 4.81 1.10
CA PHE A 164 3.34 4.68 0.33
C PHE A 164 4.55 5.29 1.04
N PHE A 165 5.73 4.85 0.64
CA PHE A 165 7.02 5.27 1.16
C PHE A 165 8.01 5.38 0.00
N VAL A 166 8.91 6.36 0.07
CA VAL A 166 10.07 6.43 -0.82
C VAL A 166 11.31 6.17 0.00
N ILE A 167 12.11 5.21 -0.45
CA ILE A 167 13.34 4.77 0.20
C ILE A 167 14.49 4.97 -0.79
N LYS A 168 15.62 5.50 -0.32
CA LYS A 168 16.87 5.56 -1.09
C LYS A 168 18.01 5.22 -0.14
N ASP A 169 18.86 4.29 -0.55
CA ASP A 169 19.99 3.78 0.25
C ASP A 169 19.57 3.31 1.66
N GLY A 170 18.39 2.67 1.75
CA GLY A 170 17.81 2.18 3.00
C GLY A 170 17.24 3.26 3.93
N ILE A 171 17.22 4.53 3.51
CA ILE A 171 16.68 5.66 4.28
C ILE A 171 15.32 6.08 3.72
N LEU A 172 14.36 6.30 4.61
CA LEU A 172 13.05 6.85 4.27
C LEU A 172 13.21 8.31 3.84
N LYS A 173 13.02 8.58 2.55
CA LYS A 173 13.05 9.94 1.96
C LYS A 173 11.69 10.60 1.98
N LEU A 174 10.62 9.81 1.91
CA LEU A 174 9.25 10.28 2.04
C LEU A 174 8.42 9.23 2.74
N VAL A 175 7.59 9.68 3.68
CA VAL A 175 6.56 8.86 4.31
C VAL A 175 5.20 9.44 3.92
N GLY A 176 4.48 8.75 3.02
CA GLY A 176 3.15 9.17 2.60
C GLY A 176 2.25 9.27 3.82
N THR A 177 1.78 10.48 4.14
CA THR A 177 0.86 10.71 5.25
C THR A 177 -0.47 11.17 4.67
N PRO A 178 -1.60 10.54 5.06
CA PRO A 178 -2.89 11.05 4.63
C PRO A 178 -3.10 12.46 5.21
N LYS A 179 -3.17 13.49 4.36
CA LYS A 179 -3.65 14.82 4.78
C LYS A 179 -5.18 14.75 4.85
N GLU A 180 -5.78 14.97 6.02
CA GLU A 180 -7.23 14.84 6.23
C GLU A 180 -7.82 13.48 5.85
N ALA A 181 -7.09 12.38 6.08
CA ALA A 181 -7.45 11.03 5.61
C ALA A 181 -7.53 10.89 4.08
N ARG A 182 -6.75 11.69 3.34
CA ARG A 182 -6.67 11.69 1.88
C ARG A 182 -5.21 11.60 1.44
N TYR A 183 -4.98 10.91 0.33
CA TYR A 183 -3.77 11.11 -0.46
C TYR A 183 -4.15 11.98 -1.65
N ASP A 184 -3.45 13.09 -1.84
CA ASP A 184 -3.53 13.81 -3.10
C ASP A 184 -2.63 13.09 -4.11
N THR A 185 -3.07 12.92 -5.36
CA THR A 185 -2.21 12.38 -6.42
C THR A 185 -1.01 13.29 -6.66
N THR A 186 -1.12 14.57 -6.27
CA THR A 186 0.02 15.49 -6.23
C THR A 186 1.08 15.09 -5.21
N ASP A 187 0.77 14.40 -4.11
CA ASP A 187 1.80 13.94 -3.17
C ASP A 187 2.66 12.80 -3.78
N LEU A 188 2.10 11.95 -4.64
CA LEU A 188 2.88 10.99 -5.45
C LEU A 188 3.69 11.71 -6.54
N ASN A 189 3.11 12.71 -7.22
CA ASN A 189 3.84 13.52 -8.21
C ASN A 189 4.86 14.51 -7.60
N ASN A 190 4.76 14.82 -6.31
CA ASN A 190 5.76 15.61 -5.58
C ASN A 190 6.84 14.70 -5.00
N SER A 191 6.54 13.43 -4.73
CA SER A 191 7.55 12.42 -4.42
C SER A 191 8.56 12.26 -5.55
N THR A 192 8.15 12.49 -6.80
CA THR A 192 9.05 12.56 -7.95
C THR A 192 9.93 13.81 -7.95
N THR A 193 9.52 14.91 -7.30
CA THR A 193 10.42 16.05 -7.05
C THR A 193 11.50 15.69 -6.03
N VAL A 194 11.21 14.86 -5.03
CA VAL A 194 12.25 14.31 -4.12
C VAL A 194 13.16 13.33 -4.88
N ILE A 195 12.60 12.52 -5.77
CA ILE A 195 13.36 11.61 -6.65
C ILE A 195 14.29 12.42 -7.57
N HIS A 196 13.87 13.58 -8.10
CA HIS A 196 14.69 14.44 -8.97
C HIS A 196 15.61 15.43 -8.22
N ALA A 197 15.28 15.84 -6.99
CA ALA A 197 16.07 16.79 -6.21
C ALA A 197 17.30 16.16 -5.52
N GLU A 198 17.38 14.82 -5.52
CA GLU A 198 18.55 14.06 -5.07
C GLU A 198 19.27 13.30 -6.21
N ILE A 199 19.09 13.73 -7.46
CA ILE A 199 19.92 13.37 -8.63
C ILE A 199 20.91 14.51 -8.87
#